data_AF-A0A4Y9YKJ4-F1
#
_entry.id   AF-A0A4Y9YKJ4-F1
#
_cell.length_a   1.000
_cell.length_b   1.000
_cell.length_c   1.000
_cell.angle_alpha   90.00
_cell.angle_beta   90.00
_cell.angle_gamma   90.00
#
_symmetry.space_group_name_H-M   'P 1'
#
loop_
_entity.id
_entity.type
_entity.pdbx_description
1 polymer ?
#
loop_
_entity_poly.entity_id
_entity_poly.type
_entity_poly.pdbx_seq_one_letter_code
_entity_poly.pdbx_strand_id
1 'polypeptide(L)'
;MSSDPDTERQRQRHQHAINSLTPPLTFNPGSVEHLAETLDRALQPTDAYQPQLAAADIAFFVAGAHKDGRHNLGLSNIHPMFNEAREDTGVGADGRRVRTQFRDGVQNLAFDTLTVLDRIDAGCTVAIHVSGLQQPGTRPTGTLPLPQDLRLHVYAPPHILTDLPTTKPALARIVQLFAEEIGVQTVQRFELLAREKLHWSFTMHSDQLTQGSQPSARGPPPLIPDARGTAHYIFRGRPRGELQQLLVDDGPAPQPTMDVDPQKLTEEIEILHRDIESYEEMMHGLDLDIGAKASTIVTLLADLADANSRIVAQEATIDDQANKIEEQAARIDSQAVEIHAARIERESLRKTNGKLKTELASAKETIRALKQRLSVDRGVQAPTPGASTLALPVFSAQGAVITAASELAPRYARGFGHAVQRVIERHSLEYLIHNVCEKVASSSAALVWQQRLNIELQRFNIPVERREAISAELSEAMQQDLRNIRC
;
A
#
# COMPACT_ATOMS: atom_id res chain seq x y z
N MET A 1 -10.05 2.39 -34.65
CA MET A 1 -11.31 2.81 -34.01
C MET A 1 -10.92 3.72 -32.86
N SER A 2 -11.18 5.02 -32.97
CA SER A 2 -10.78 6.01 -31.97
C SER A 2 -11.55 5.75 -30.69
N SER A 3 -10.86 5.43 -29.59
CA SER A 3 -11.50 5.45 -28.28
C SER A 3 -11.98 6.88 -28.02
N ASP A 4 -13.26 6.99 -27.69
CA ASP A 4 -13.89 8.26 -27.35
C ASP A 4 -13.12 8.90 -26.18
N PRO A 5 -12.57 10.12 -26.34
CA PRO A 5 -11.79 10.80 -25.31
C PRO A 5 -12.56 10.97 -23.98
N ASP A 6 -13.89 10.96 -24.02
CA ASP A 6 -14.70 11.01 -22.81
C ASP A 6 -14.70 9.68 -22.06
N THR A 7 -14.62 8.55 -22.77
CA THR A 7 -14.50 7.21 -22.16
C THR A 7 -13.17 7.06 -21.44
N GLU A 8 -12.09 7.62 -22.00
CA GLU A 8 -10.76 7.59 -21.40
C GLU A 8 -10.67 8.51 -20.17
N ARG A 9 -11.26 9.71 -20.22
CA ARG A 9 -11.37 10.59 -19.04
C ARG A 9 -12.21 9.97 -17.94
N GLN A 10 -13.27 9.26 -18.28
CA GLN A 10 -14.13 8.59 -17.32
C GLN A 10 -13.41 7.43 -16.64
N ARG A 11 -12.62 6.64 -17.38
CA ARG A 11 -11.71 5.63 -16.81
C ARG A 11 -10.65 6.24 -15.91
N GLN A 12 -10.00 7.33 -16.32
CA GLN A 12 -8.99 7.99 -15.50
C GLN A 12 -9.57 8.58 -14.22
N ARG A 13 -10.77 9.18 -14.26
CA ARG A 13 -11.48 9.64 -13.06
C ARG A 13 -11.89 8.51 -12.14
N HIS A 14 -12.36 7.39 -12.71
CA HIS A 14 -12.72 6.21 -11.93
C HIS A 14 -11.48 5.58 -11.28
N GLN A 15 -10.37 5.45 -12.01
CA GLN A 15 -9.11 4.93 -11.48
C GLN A 15 -8.52 5.86 -10.41
N HIS A 16 -8.58 7.19 -10.63
CA HIS A 16 -8.16 8.16 -9.63
C HIS A 16 -9.06 8.11 -8.38
N ALA A 17 -10.37 7.95 -8.54
CA ALA A 17 -11.31 7.80 -7.42
C ALA A 17 -10.99 6.52 -6.60
N ILE A 18 -10.75 5.39 -7.27
CA ILE A 18 -10.31 4.14 -6.65
C ILE A 18 -8.98 4.34 -5.91
N ASN A 19 -7.98 4.95 -6.56
CA ASN A 19 -6.67 5.19 -5.94
C ASN A 19 -6.73 6.21 -4.78
N SER A 20 -7.71 7.13 -4.78
CA SER A 20 -7.91 8.11 -3.71
C SER A 20 -8.73 7.59 -2.54
N LEU A 21 -9.59 6.59 -2.76
CA LEU A 21 -10.41 5.94 -1.73
C LEU A 21 -9.74 4.70 -1.13
N THR A 22 -8.67 4.22 -1.75
CA THR A 22 -7.90 3.06 -1.30
C THR A 22 -6.44 3.49 -1.13
N PRO A 23 -6.07 4.20 -0.05
CA PRO A 23 -4.67 4.19 0.35
C PRO A 23 -4.23 2.73 0.47
N PRO A 24 -2.99 2.37 0.11
CA PRO A 24 -2.50 1.02 0.39
C PRO A 24 -2.72 0.80 1.88
N LEU A 25 -3.55 -0.18 2.24
CA LEU A 25 -3.81 -0.58 3.61
C LEU A 25 -2.49 -1.10 4.17
N THR A 26 -1.67 -0.19 4.68
CA THR A 26 -0.53 -0.50 5.51
C THR A 26 -1.05 -0.72 6.92
N PHE A 27 -0.39 -1.60 7.66
CA PHE A 27 -0.69 -1.92 9.06
C PHE A 27 -0.75 -0.62 9.91
N ASN A 28 -1.95 -0.04 10.07
CA ASN A 28 -2.17 1.20 10.79
C ASN A 28 -2.97 0.93 12.08
N PRO A 29 -2.30 0.82 13.23
CA PRO A 29 -2.94 0.52 14.52
C PRO A 29 -3.97 1.58 14.98
N GLY A 30 -3.97 2.81 14.44
CA GLY A 30 -4.90 3.87 14.87
C GLY A 30 -6.37 3.65 14.47
N SER A 31 -6.64 2.82 13.44
CA SER A 31 -8.02 2.54 13.00
C SER A 31 -8.72 1.51 13.88
N VAL A 32 -7.92 0.56 14.39
CA VAL A 32 -8.33 -0.41 15.41
C VAL A 32 -8.59 0.31 16.74
N GLU A 33 -7.74 1.27 17.10
CA GLU A 33 -7.89 2.08 18.31
C GLU A 33 -9.20 2.90 18.28
N HIS A 34 -9.64 3.40 17.13
CA HIS A 34 -10.92 4.11 17.02
C HIS A 34 -12.15 3.19 17.13
N LEU A 35 -12.07 1.96 16.59
CA LEU A 35 -13.09 0.93 16.78
C LEU A 35 -13.14 0.46 18.23
N ALA A 36 -11.97 0.23 18.83
CA ALA A 36 -11.79 -0.10 20.23
C ALA A 36 -12.31 1.02 21.14
N GLU A 37 -11.99 2.29 20.89
CA GLU A 37 -12.53 3.43 21.63
C GLU A 37 -14.05 3.57 21.47
N THR A 38 -14.60 3.28 20.30
CA THR A 38 -16.05 3.34 20.06
C THR A 38 -16.77 2.18 20.77
N LEU A 39 -16.15 1.01 20.86
CA LEU A 39 -16.66 -0.16 21.59
C LEU A 39 -16.43 -0.04 23.11
N ASP A 40 -15.28 0.48 23.57
CA ASP A 40 -14.89 0.74 24.97
C ASP A 40 -15.68 1.89 25.60
N ARG A 41 -16.08 2.91 24.83
CA ARG A 41 -17.00 3.95 25.32
C ARG A 41 -18.44 3.44 25.48
N ALA A 42 -18.81 2.37 24.75
CA ALA A 42 -20.15 1.77 24.81
C ALA A 42 -20.25 0.61 25.80
N LEU A 43 -19.13 -0.04 26.13
CA LEU A 43 -19.05 -1.21 26.98
C LEU A 43 -17.92 -0.97 27.99
N GLN A 44 -18.21 -0.97 29.29
CA GLN A 44 -17.13 -1.17 30.26
C GLN A 44 -16.38 -2.44 29.84
N PRO A 45 -15.03 -2.45 29.81
CA PRO A 45 -14.26 -3.56 29.27
C PRO A 45 -14.41 -4.77 30.18
N THR A 46 -15.50 -5.51 30.00
CA THR A 46 -15.65 -6.85 30.53
C THR A 46 -14.87 -7.79 29.61
N ASP A 47 -14.12 -8.72 30.19
CA ASP A 47 -13.36 -9.77 29.48
C ASP A 47 -14.19 -10.57 28.45
N ALA A 48 -15.52 -10.45 28.49
CA ALA A 48 -16.48 -11.13 27.64
C ALA A 48 -16.33 -10.86 26.13
N TYR A 49 -15.83 -9.68 25.73
CA TYR A 49 -15.73 -9.29 24.30
C TYR A 49 -14.30 -9.30 23.74
N GLN A 50 -13.31 -9.64 24.56
CA GLN A 50 -11.91 -9.69 24.14
C GLN A 50 -11.67 -10.57 22.90
N PRO A 51 -12.29 -11.76 22.76
CA PRO A 51 -12.11 -12.58 21.56
C PRO A 51 -12.61 -11.90 20.28
N GLN A 52 -13.74 -11.18 20.35
CA GLN A 52 -14.34 -10.49 19.21
C GLN A 52 -13.52 -9.26 18.82
N LEU A 53 -12.99 -8.52 19.80
CA LEU A 53 -12.07 -7.40 19.55
C LEU A 53 -10.80 -7.90 18.87
N ALA A 54 -10.17 -8.97 19.40
CA ALA A 54 -8.99 -9.57 18.79
C ALA A 54 -9.26 -10.08 17.36
N ALA A 55 -10.44 -10.65 17.10
CA ALA A 55 -10.85 -11.06 15.76
C ALA A 55 -11.04 -9.86 14.81
N ALA A 56 -11.61 -8.75 15.30
CA ALA A 56 -11.77 -7.51 14.54
C ALA A 56 -10.42 -6.90 14.15
N ASP A 57 -9.43 -6.91 15.06
CA ASP A 57 -8.08 -6.45 14.79
C ASP A 57 -7.45 -7.25 13.65
N ILE A 58 -7.52 -8.58 13.72
CA ILE A 58 -7.02 -9.45 12.65
C ILE A 58 -7.76 -9.17 11.35
N ALA A 59 -9.09 -9.06 11.39
CA ALA A 59 -9.94 -8.80 10.22
C ALA A 59 -9.54 -7.49 9.53
N PHE A 60 -9.28 -6.44 10.30
CA PHE A 60 -8.81 -5.15 9.80
C PHE A 60 -7.51 -5.29 8.99
N PHE A 61 -6.55 -6.08 9.48
CA PHE A 61 -5.25 -6.24 8.82
C PHE A 61 -5.26 -7.20 7.62
N VAL A 62 -6.11 -8.23 7.63
CA VAL A 62 -6.19 -9.17 6.50
C VAL A 62 -7.19 -8.73 5.43
N ALA A 63 -7.96 -7.67 5.69
CA ALA A 63 -8.91 -7.12 4.73
C ALA A 63 -8.22 -6.74 3.42
N GLY A 64 -8.75 -7.24 2.32
CA GLY A 64 -8.19 -7.01 0.98
C GLY A 64 -6.97 -7.85 0.64
N ALA A 65 -6.44 -8.67 1.56
CA ALA A 65 -5.27 -9.52 1.30
C ALA A 65 -5.47 -10.31 0.01
N HIS A 66 -6.56 -11.08 -0.15
CA HIS A 66 -6.85 -11.88 -1.36
C HIS A 66 -6.91 -11.09 -2.70
N LYS A 67 -6.96 -9.75 -2.68
CA LYS A 67 -7.05 -8.87 -3.87
C LYS A 67 -5.81 -7.99 -4.08
N ASP A 68 -4.80 -8.08 -3.22
CA ASP A 68 -3.63 -7.20 -3.26
C ASP A 68 -2.65 -7.48 -4.41
N GLY A 69 -2.85 -8.57 -5.16
CA GLY A 69 -1.99 -9.00 -6.26
C GLY A 69 -0.64 -9.57 -5.82
N ARG A 70 -0.40 -9.75 -4.51
CA ARG A 70 0.89 -10.18 -3.93
C ARG A 70 0.97 -11.68 -3.65
N HIS A 71 -0.08 -12.44 -3.96
CA HIS A 71 -0.12 -13.91 -3.79
C HIS A 71 0.77 -14.67 -4.76
N ASN A 72 1.06 -14.11 -5.93
CA ASN A 72 1.86 -14.78 -6.96
C ASN A 72 3.35 -14.62 -6.68
N LEU A 73 3.83 -15.36 -5.68
CA LEU A 73 5.25 -15.48 -5.41
C LEU A 73 5.78 -16.72 -6.11
N GLY A 74 6.90 -16.56 -6.82
CA GLY A 74 7.60 -17.69 -7.41
C GLY A 74 7.91 -18.79 -6.39
N LEU A 75 8.06 -20.03 -6.86
CA LEU A 75 8.31 -21.21 -6.02
C LEU A 75 9.53 -21.05 -5.09
N SER A 76 10.48 -20.18 -5.45
CA SER A 76 11.73 -19.91 -4.73
C SER A 76 11.66 -18.81 -3.66
N ASN A 77 10.49 -18.21 -3.42
CA ASN A 77 10.33 -17.09 -2.49
C ASN A 77 9.37 -17.40 -1.33
N ILE A 78 9.72 -16.91 -0.13
CA ILE A 78 8.84 -16.89 1.04
C ILE A 78 8.03 -15.59 0.99
N HIS A 79 6.76 -15.63 1.38
CA HIS A 79 5.91 -14.44 1.41
C HIS A 79 6.44 -13.38 2.38
N PRO A 80 6.51 -12.08 2.01
CA PRO A 80 7.00 -11.03 2.90
C PRO A 80 6.32 -11.01 4.27
N MET A 81 4.98 -11.19 4.30
CA MET A 81 4.22 -11.31 5.54
C MET A 81 4.70 -12.41 6.50
N PHE A 82 5.38 -13.46 6.00
CA PHE A 82 5.99 -14.46 6.88
C PHE A 82 7.13 -13.87 7.71
N ASN A 83 7.94 -12.99 7.12
CA ASN A 83 9.02 -12.30 7.82
C ASN A 83 8.45 -11.20 8.72
N GLU A 84 7.51 -10.41 8.21
CA GLU A 84 6.82 -9.35 8.98
C GLU A 84 6.13 -9.92 10.23
N ALA A 85 5.45 -11.08 10.13
CA ALA A 85 4.84 -11.74 11.28
C ALA A 85 5.86 -12.27 12.31
N ARG A 86 7.16 -12.25 12.00
CA ARG A 86 8.26 -12.67 12.87
C ARG A 86 9.07 -11.51 13.41
N GLU A 87 9.11 -10.40 12.67
CA GLU A 87 9.65 -9.12 13.15
C GLU A 87 8.99 -8.77 14.49
N ASP A 88 9.81 -8.30 15.44
CA ASP A 88 9.40 -7.87 16.78
C ASP A 88 8.71 -8.88 17.71
N THR A 89 8.41 -10.11 17.27
CA THR A 89 7.82 -11.16 18.13
C THR A 89 8.83 -11.84 19.07
N GLY A 90 10.12 -11.52 18.94
CA GLY A 90 11.20 -12.15 19.70
C GLY A 90 11.55 -13.58 19.25
N VAL A 91 12.67 -14.08 19.75
CA VAL A 91 13.17 -15.45 19.49
C VAL A 91 12.75 -16.42 20.62
N GLY A 92 12.87 -17.72 20.37
CA GLY A 92 12.59 -18.74 21.39
C GLY A 92 11.11 -19.11 21.54
N ALA A 93 10.75 -19.61 22.72
CA ALA A 93 9.44 -20.19 23.02
C ALA A 93 8.32 -19.14 23.08
N ASP A 94 8.58 -17.98 23.70
CA ASP A 94 7.59 -16.92 23.83
C ASP A 94 7.22 -16.33 22.47
N GLY A 95 8.20 -15.99 21.63
CA GLY A 95 7.91 -15.52 20.28
C GLY A 95 7.22 -16.57 19.42
N ARG A 96 7.54 -17.86 19.61
CA ARG A 96 6.80 -18.95 18.95
C ARG A 96 5.34 -19.01 19.43
N ARG A 97 5.09 -18.79 20.72
CA ARG A 97 3.73 -18.75 21.30
C ARG A 97 2.93 -17.61 20.68
N VAL A 98 3.47 -16.39 20.65
CA VAL A 98 2.80 -15.21 20.05
C VAL A 98 2.45 -15.45 18.59
N ARG A 99 3.40 -15.93 17.78
CA ARG A 99 3.15 -16.23 16.36
C ARG A 99 2.14 -17.35 16.15
N THR A 100 2.14 -18.36 17.03
CA THR A 100 1.15 -19.43 17.01
C THR A 100 -0.24 -18.90 17.32
N GLN A 101 -0.37 -18.08 18.37
CA GLN A 101 -1.63 -17.42 18.73
C GLN A 101 -2.17 -16.55 17.59
N PHE A 102 -1.31 -15.74 16.96
CA PHE A 102 -1.71 -14.92 15.81
C PHE A 102 -2.21 -15.76 14.64
N ARG A 103 -1.44 -16.78 14.21
CA ARG A 103 -1.85 -17.67 13.12
C ARG A 103 -3.15 -18.40 13.45
N ASP A 104 -3.28 -18.93 14.66
CA ASP A 104 -4.48 -19.64 15.09
C ASP A 104 -5.69 -18.68 15.12
N GLY A 105 -5.49 -17.41 15.50
CA GLY A 105 -6.50 -16.35 15.41
C GLY A 105 -6.94 -16.06 13.96
N VAL A 106 -6.00 -15.92 13.02
CA VAL A 106 -6.30 -15.74 11.58
C VAL A 106 -7.10 -16.94 11.04
N GLN A 107 -6.70 -18.16 11.39
CA GLN A 107 -7.41 -19.37 10.97
C GLN A 107 -8.82 -19.43 11.54
N ASN A 108 -8.99 -19.12 12.83
CA ASN A 108 -10.30 -19.11 13.47
C ASN A 108 -11.21 -18.05 12.85
N LEU A 109 -10.70 -16.83 12.61
CA LEU A 109 -11.46 -15.78 11.91
C LEU A 109 -11.90 -16.24 10.52
N ALA A 110 -11.04 -16.93 9.76
CA ALA A 110 -11.39 -17.48 8.46
C ALA A 110 -12.54 -18.49 8.58
N PHE A 111 -12.48 -19.42 9.54
CA PHE A 111 -13.54 -20.40 9.77
C PHE A 111 -14.84 -19.77 10.27
N ASP A 112 -14.78 -18.76 11.13
CA ASP A 112 -15.95 -18.00 11.57
C ASP A 112 -16.61 -17.28 10.38
N THR A 113 -15.81 -16.70 9.50
CA THR A 113 -16.31 -16.03 8.29
C THR A 113 -16.99 -17.01 7.34
N LEU A 114 -16.39 -18.19 7.11
CA LEU A 114 -17.02 -19.26 6.31
C LEU A 114 -18.30 -19.78 6.96
N THR A 115 -18.32 -19.91 8.28
CA THR A 115 -19.52 -20.31 9.03
C THR A 115 -20.65 -19.30 8.85
N VAL A 116 -20.34 -18.01 8.92
CA VAL A 116 -21.33 -16.94 8.69
C VAL A 116 -21.81 -16.95 7.25
N LEU A 117 -20.91 -17.15 6.28
CA LEU A 117 -21.27 -17.26 4.87
C LEU A 117 -22.29 -18.38 4.64
N ASP A 118 -21.94 -19.60 5.06
CA ASP A 118 -22.80 -20.80 4.92
C ASP A 118 -24.18 -20.61 5.61
N ARG A 119 -24.24 -19.85 6.70
CA ARG A 119 -25.51 -19.53 7.39
C ARG A 119 -26.37 -18.53 6.64
N ILE A 120 -25.75 -17.54 5.99
CA ILE A 120 -26.46 -16.47 5.28
C ILE A 120 -27.02 -16.99 3.96
N ASP A 121 -26.27 -17.82 3.25
CA ASP A 121 -26.65 -18.34 1.93
C ASP A 121 -27.23 -19.77 1.96
N ALA A 122 -27.31 -20.38 3.15
CA ALA A 122 -27.65 -21.80 3.32
C ALA A 122 -26.75 -22.72 2.48
N GLY A 123 -25.50 -22.31 2.27
CA GLY A 123 -24.48 -22.99 1.51
C GLY A 123 -23.73 -24.05 2.32
N CYS A 124 -22.72 -24.62 1.67
CA CYS A 124 -21.83 -25.59 2.27
C CYS A 124 -20.41 -25.35 1.77
N THR A 125 -19.54 -24.84 2.64
CA THR A 125 -18.13 -24.63 2.34
C THR A 125 -17.26 -25.68 3.02
N VAL A 126 -16.24 -26.17 2.32
CA VAL A 126 -15.14 -26.95 2.92
C VAL A 126 -13.85 -26.17 2.72
N ALA A 127 -13.09 -25.98 3.80
CA ALA A 127 -11.76 -25.36 3.72
C ALA A 127 -10.72 -26.26 4.37
N ILE A 128 -9.60 -26.45 3.69
CA ILE A 128 -8.50 -27.30 4.16
C ILE A 128 -7.25 -26.44 4.22
N HIS A 129 -6.64 -26.38 5.40
CA HIS A 129 -5.41 -25.65 5.64
C HIS A 129 -4.33 -26.59 6.16
N VAL A 130 -3.13 -26.44 5.61
CA VAL A 130 -1.91 -27.10 6.08
C VAL A 130 -0.85 -26.04 6.36
N SER A 131 -0.27 -26.09 7.54
CA SER A 131 0.86 -25.23 7.89
C SER A 131 2.13 -25.79 7.24
N GLY A 132 2.85 -24.95 6.48
CA GLY A 132 4.21 -25.29 6.01
C GLY A 132 5.21 -25.50 7.15
N LEU A 133 4.93 -24.91 8.33
CA LEU A 133 5.68 -25.15 9.56
C LEU A 133 5.20 -26.46 10.18
N GLN A 134 5.94 -27.56 9.98
CA GLN A 134 5.72 -28.78 10.74
C GLN A 134 6.20 -28.62 12.18
N GLN A 135 5.57 -29.37 13.09
CA GLN A 135 5.99 -29.42 14.48
C GLN A 135 7.38 -30.09 14.54
N PRO A 136 8.38 -29.49 15.21
CA PRO A 136 9.69 -30.11 15.33
C PRO A 136 9.58 -31.50 15.96
N GLY A 137 10.27 -32.49 15.36
CA GLY A 137 10.31 -33.86 15.88
C GLY A 137 9.18 -34.77 15.43
N THR A 138 8.29 -34.33 14.52
CA THR A 138 7.28 -35.22 13.90
C THR A 138 7.89 -36.32 13.06
N ARG A 139 9.11 -36.12 12.54
CA ARG A 139 9.79 -37.07 11.67
C ARG A 139 11.30 -37.11 11.91
N PRO A 140 11.99 -38.21 11.51
CA PRO A 140 13.43 -38.28 11.55
C PRO A 140 14.09 -37.18 10.71
N THR A 141 15.21 -36.65 11.19
CA THR A 141 16.01 -35.65 10.46
C THR A 141 16.41 -36.19 9.08
N GLY A 142 16.21 -35.40 8.02
CA GLY A 142 16.65 -35.72 6.66
C GLY A 142 15.69 -36.59 5.85
N THR A 143 14.54 -37.00 6.40
CA THR A 143 13.49 -37.65 5.61
C THR A 143 12.60 -36.63 4.91
N LEU A 144 12.04 -37.01 3.77
CA LEU A 144 11.02 -36.24 3.08
C LEU A 144 9.71 -36.23 3.90
N PRO A 145 8.92 -35.14 3.87
CA PRO A 145 7.60 -35.13 4.47
C PRO A 145 6.72 -36.19 3.80
N LEU A 146 6.00 -36.96 4.61
CA LEU A 146 4.99 -37.90 4.17
C LEU A 146 3.60 -37.41 4.57
N PRO A 147 2.52 -37.90 3.93
CA PRO A 147 1.16 -37.46 4.26
C PRO A 147 0.83 -37.65 5.75
N GLN A 148 1.28 -38.75 6.36
CA GLN A 148 1.05 -39.03 7.79
C GLN A 148 1.75 -38.08 8.77
N ASP A 149 2.73 -37.30 8.30
CA ASP A 149 3.41 -36.29 9.10
C ASP A 149 2.60 -34.98 9.17
N LEU A 150 1.56 -34.84 8.34
CA LEU A 150 0.77 -33.63 8.21
C LEU A 150 -0.37 -33.58 9.22
N ARG A 151 -0.54 -32.37 9.78
CA ARG A 151 -1.71 -31.98 10.57
C ARG A 151 -2.51 -30.98 9.75
N LEU A 152 -3.70 -31.40 9.32
CA LEU A 152 -4.57 -30.64 8.43
C LEU A 152 -5.72 -30.06 9.25
N HIS A 153 -5.92 -28.76 9.12
CA HIS A 153 -7.01 -28.03 9.75
C HIS A 153 -8.14 -27.91 8.73
N VAL A 154 -9.26 -28.56 9.04
CA VAL A 154 -10.38 -28.68 8.10
C VAL A 154 -11.61 -28.03 8.72
N TYR A 155 -12.21 -27.09 8.00
CA TYR A 155 -13.53 -26.59 8.28
C TYR A 155 -14.56 -27.36 7.45
N ALA A 156 -15.61 -27.84 8.11
CA ALA A 156 -16.78 -28.44 7.48
C ALA A 156 -18.02 -28.20 8.35
N PRO A 157 -19.18 -27.80 7.77
CA PRO A 157 -20.40 -27.61 8.55
C PRO A 157 -20.86 -28.92 9.22
N PRO A 158 -21.05 -28.94 10.55
CA PRO A 158 -21.42 -30.17 11.26
C PRO A 158 -22.72 -30.80 10.77
N HIS A 159 -23.71 -29.98 10.40
CA HIS A 159 -25.02 -30.43 9.95
C HIS A 159 -24.94 -31.29 8.66
N ILE A 160 -24.02 -30.98 7.75
CA ILE A 160 -23.80 -31.79 6.54
C ILE A 160 -23.27 -33.17 6.90
N LEU A 161 -22.36 -33.26 7.86
CA LEU A 161 -21.78 -34.52 8.30
C LEU A 161 -22.74 -35.36 9.13
N THR A 162 -23.71 -34.74 9.82
CA THR A 162 -24.75 -35.46 10.56
C THR A 162 -25.88 -35.92 9.66
N ASP A 163 -26.35 -35.05 8.76
CA ASP A 163 -27.58 -35.27 8.02
C ASP A 163 -27.34 -36.10 6.75
N LEU A 164 -26.11 -36.09 6.23
CA LEU A 164 -25.71 -36.84 5.03
C LEU A 164 -24.52 -37.75 5.35
N PRO A 165 -24.73 -38.95 5.91
CA PRO A 165 -23.63 -39.85 6.33
C PRO A 165 -22.62 -40.20 5.22
N THR A 166 -23.07 -40.21 3.96
CA THR A 166 -22.23 -40.45 2.78
C THR A 166 -21.15 -39.38 2.56
N THR A 167 -21.32 -38.19 3.16
CA THR A 167 -20.35 -37.09 3.06
C THR A 167 -19.10 -37.34 3.86
N LYS A 168 -19.13 -38.15 4.93
CA LYS A 168 -17.96 -38.45 5.76
C LYS A 168 -16.86 -39.16 4.94
N PRO A 169 -17.13 -40.29 4.24
CA PRO A 169 -16.17 -40.87 3.30
C PRO A 169 -15.67 -39.90 2.23
N ALA A 170 -16.56 -39.06 1.67
CA ALA A 170 -16.17 -38.11 0.63
C ALA A 170 -15.21 -37.05 1.17
N LEU A 171 -15.51 -36.45 2.32
CA LEU A 171 -14.65 -35.46 2.96
C LEU A 171 -13.30 -36.06 3.32
N ALA A 172 -13.27 -37.27 3.89
CA ALA A 172 -12.02 -37.95 4.23
C ALA A 172 -11.15 -38.19 2.98
N ARG A 173 -11.75 -38.57 1.84
CA ARG A 173 -11.03 -38.71 0.56
C ARG A 173 -10.47 -37.39 0.06
N ILE A 174 -11.24 -36.32 0.11
CA ILE A 174 -10.79 -34.98 -0.31
C ILE A 174 -9.61 -34.52 0.55
N VAL A 175 -9.72 -34.67 1.88
CA VAL A 175 -8.66 -34.28 2.82
C VAL A 175 -7.39 -35.10 2.61
N GLN A 176 -7.52 -36.41 2.38
CA GLN A 176 -6.37 -37.28 2.12
C GLN A 176 -5.71 -36.96 0.77
N LEU A 177 -6.49 -36.75 -0.28
CA LEU A 177 -5.95 -36.33 -1.59
C LEU A 177 -5.23 -34.99 -1.49
N PHE A 178 -5.79 -34.03 -0.76
CA PHE A 178 -5.13 -32.77 -0.48
C PHE A 178 -3.80 -32.97 0.27
N ALA A 179 -3.76 -33.87 1.26
CA ALA A 179 -2.55 -34.20 2.00
C ALA A 179 -1.44 -34.73 1.07
N GLU A 180 -1.79 -35.67 0.20
CA GLU A 180 -0.87 -36.39 -0.68
C GLU A 180 -0.32 -35.52 -1.80
N GLU A 181 -1.17 -34.71 -2.42
CA GLU A 181 -0.82 -33.95 -3.64
C GLU A 181 -0.35 -32.53 -3.33
N ILE A 182 -0.95 -31.86 -2.35
CA ILE A 182 -0.70 -30.44 -2.07
C ILE A 182 0.06 -30.26 -0.74
N GLY A 183 -0.34 -30.97 0.30
CA GLY A 183 0.19 -30.77 1.65
C GLY A 183 1.66 -31.14 1.77
N VAL A 184 2.04 -32.33 1.26
CA VAL A 184 3.43 -32.79 1.25
C VAL A 184 4.32 -31.80 0.49
N GLN A 185 3.89 -31.38 -0.71
CA GLN A 185 4.64 -30.42 -1.54
C GLN A 185 4.79 -29.06 -0.86
N THR A 186 3.74 -28.59 -0.18
CA THR A 186 3.75 -27.31 0.55
C THR A 186 4.78 -27.32 1.68
N VAL A 187 4.82 -28.39 2.48
CA VAL A 187 5.81 -28.55 3.55
C VAL A 187 7.22 -28.69 2.98
N GLN A 188 7.40 -29.54 1.96
CA GLN A 188 8.70 -29.75 1.33
C GLN A 188 9.27 -28.43 0.78
N ARG A 189 8.43 -27.66 0.07
CA ARG A 189 8.79 -26.32 -0.42
C ARG A 189 9.20 -25.41 0.72
N PHE A 190 8.41 -25.33 1.78
CA PHE A 190 8.71 -24.47 2.92
C PHE A 190 10.06 -24.81 3.56
N GLU A 191 10.37 -26.10 3.74
CA GLU A 191 11.62 -26.54 4.34
C GLU A 191 12.85 -26.23 3.48
N LEU A 192 12.74 -26.39 2.16
CA LEU A 192 13.77 -25.97 1.23
C LEU A 192 14.04 -24.47 1.37
N LEU A 193 12.99 -23.66 1.34
CA LEU A 193 13.11 -22.20 1.48
C LEU A 193 13.63 -21.78 2.85
N ALA A 194 13.19 -22.41 3.93
CA ALA A 194 13.66 -22.12 5.27
C ALA A 194 15.15 -22.45 5.44
N ARG A 195 15.63 -23.54 4.81
CA ARG A 195 17.05 -23.88 4.78
C ARG A 195 17.88 -22.87 3.98
N GLU A 196 17.41 -22.52 2.78
CA GLU A 196 18.17 -21.69 1.83
C GLU A 196 18.12 -20.19 2.16
N LYS A 197 16.96 -19.69 2.59
CA LYS A 197 16.71 -18.25 2.76
C LYS A 197 16.77 -17.81 4.23
N LEU A 198 16.39 -18.69 5.16
CA LEU A 198 16.34 -18.36 6.59
C LEU A 198 17.49 -19.01 7.38
N HIS A 199 18.30 -19.85 6.72
CA HIS A 199 19.38 -20.61 7.35
C HIS A 199 18.90 -21.45 8.54
N TRP A 200 17.66 -21.92 8.50
CA TRP A 200 17.14 -22.80 9.54
C TRP A 200 17.69 -24.19 9.36
N SER A 201 18.26 -24.73 10.43
CA SER A 201 18.58 -26.15 10.48
C SER A 201 17.39 -26.93 11.01
N PHE A 202 16.98 -27.93 10.25
CA PHE A 202 16.04 -28.95 10.68
C PHE A 202 16.74 -30.16 11.30
N THR A 203 18.07 -30.10 11.48
CA THR A 203 18.80 -31.16 12.18
C THR A 203 18.51 -31.12 13.67
N MET A 204 17.51 -31.89 14.09
CA MET A 204 17.36 -32.26 15.50
C MET A 204 18.66 -32.91 15.96
N HIS A 205 19.27 -32.38 17.03
CA HIS A 205 20.38 -33.05 17.69
C HIS A 205 19.86 -34.39 18.22
N SER A 206 20.53 -35.49 17.83
CA SER A 206 20.15 -36.87 18.15
C SER A 206 19.85 -37.11 19.63
N ASP A 207 20.42 -36.29 20.50
CA ASP A 207 20.41 -36.47 21.95
C ASP A 207 19.05 -36.10 22.59
N GLN A 208 18.11 -35.51 21.83
CA GLN A 208 16.73 -35.26 22.25
C GLN A 208 15.68 -36.09 21.51
N LEU A 209 16.07 -37.18 20.84
CA LEU A 209 15.12 -38.25 20.45
C LEU A 209 14.62 -39.05 21.68
N THR A 210 14.41 -38.34 22.80
CA THR A 210 13.80 -38.86 24.02
C THR A 210 12.36 -39.25 23.68
N GLN A 211 12.17 -40.53 23.35
CA GLN A 211 10.87 -41.19 23.26
C GLN A 211 9.82 -40.34 22.53
N GLY A 212 10.12 -39.95 21.29
CA GLY A 212 9.07 -39.56 20.35
C GLY A 212 8.00 -40.64 20.44
N SER A 213 6.85 -40.28 21.00
CA SER A 213 5.80 -41.19 21.43
C SER A 213 5.63 -42.25 20.37
N GLN A 214 6.09 -43.48 20.65
CA GLN A 214 5.79 -44.62 19.78
C GLN A 214 4.31 -44.52 19.46
N PRO A 215 3.90 -44.72 18.18
CA PRO A 215 2.50 -44.66 17.80
C PRO A 215 1.75 -45.50 18.82
N SER A 216 1.07 -44.80 19.73
CA SER A 216 0.44 -45.44 20.87
C SER A 216 -0.49 -46.47 20.24
N ALA A 217 -0.52 -47.71 20.74
CA ALA A 217 -1.27 -48.84 20.18
C ALA A 217 -2.80 -48.64 20.13
N ARG A 218 -3.26 -47.38 20.15
CA ARG A 218 -4.58 -46.93 19.74
C ARG A 218 -4.80 -47.39 18.30
N GLY A 219 -5.95 -48.00 18.08
CA GLY A 219 -6.39 -48.48 16.78
C GLY A 219 -6.41 -47.39 15.69
N PRO A 220 -6.78 -47.75 14.46
CA PRO A 220 -6.80 -46.82 13.34
C PRO A 220 -7.58 -45.55 13.74
N PRO A 221 -7.05 -44.35 13.45
CA PRO A 221 -7.76 -43.13 13.81
C PRO A 221 -9.13 -43.12 13.13
N PRO A 222 -10.15 -42.50 13.73
CA PRO A 222 -11.48 -42.46 13.12
C PRO A 222 -11.43 -41.78 11.75
N LEU A 223 -12.35 -42.14 10.86
CA LEU A 223 -12.43 -41.58 9.51
C LEU A 223 -12.55 -40.05 9.52
N ILE A 224 -13.40 -39.53 10.42
CA ILE A 224 -13.54 -38.11 10.73
C ILE A 224 -13.17 -37.92 12.20
N PRO A 225 -12.19 -37.05 12.54
CA PRO A 225 -11.84 -36.76 13.92
C PRO A 225 -13.00 -36.06 14.65
N ASP A 226 -13.04 -36.16 15.96
CA ASP A 226 -14.01 -35.42 16.77
C ASP A 226 -13.69 -33.91 16.75
N ALA A 227 -14.66 -33.08 16.33
CA ALA A 227 -14.55 -31.62 16.32
C ALA A 227 -14.95 -30.95 17.66
N ARG A 228 -15.31 -31.74 18.68
CA ARG A 228 -15.63 -31.24 20.04
C ARG A 228 -16.70 -30.15 20.04
N GLY A 229 -17.74 -30.32 19.20
CA GLY A 229 -18.84 -29.37 19.09
C GLY A 229 -18.56 -28.13 18.24
N THR A 230 -17.43 -28.08 17.53
CA THR A 230 -17.10 -27.00 16.58
C THR A 230 -17.23 -27.48 15.12
N ALA A 231 -17.06 -26.57 14.18
CA ALA A 231 -16.92 -26.90 12.75
C ALA A 231 -15.46 -27.13 12.32
N HIS A 232 -14.51 -27.11 13.28
CA HIS A 232 -13.08 -27.26 13.04
C HIS A 232 -12.61 -28.67 13.40
N TYR A 233 -12.18 -29.40 12.38
CA TYR A 233 -11.66 -30.74 12.44
C TYR A 233 -10.14 -30.73 12.26
N ILE A 234 -9.43 -31.59 12.98
CA ILE A 234 -7.98 -31.73 12.86
C ILE A 234 -7.67 -33.13 12.36
N PHE A 235 -7.47 -33.24 11.06
CA PHE A 235 -7.09 -34.49 10.42
C PHE A 235 -5.58 -34.70 10.55
N ARG A 236 -5.19 -35.94 10.80
CA ARG A 236 -3.85 -36.41 10.51
C ARG A 236 -3.90 -37.09 9.16
N GLY A 237 -2.95 -36.81 8.28
CA GLY A 237 -2.85 -37.56 7.04
C GLY A 237 -2.59 -39.04 7.33
N ARG A 238 -2.85 -39.88 6.33
CA ARG A 238 -2.62 -41.33 6.41
C ARG A 238 -1.57 -41.75 5.37
N PRO A 239 -0.87 -42.87 5.56
CA PRO A 239 -0.16 -43.54 4.48
C PRO A 239 -1.03 -43.70 3.22
N ARG A 240 -0.40 -43.55 2.05
CA ARG A 240 -1.07 -43.72 0.76
C ARG A 240 -1.76 -45.08 0.69
N GLY A 241 -3.03 -45.09 0.28
CA GLY A 241 -3.84 -46.31 0.16
C GLY A 241 -4.52 -46.80 1.45
N GLU A 242 -4.08 -46.37 2.64
CA GLU A 242 -4.69 -46.81 3.92
C GLU A 242 -6.15 -46.37 4.01
N LEU A 243 -6.47 -45.15 3.58
CA LEU A 243 -7.85 -44.65 3.59
C LEU A 243 -8.78 -45.53 2.75
N GLN A 244 -8.33 -45.98 1.58
CA GLN A 244 -9.14 -46.81 0.70
C GLN A 244 -9.44 -48.16 1.35
N GLN A 245 -8.48 -48.74 2.07
CA GLN A 245 -8.67 -49.99 2.82
C GLN A 245 -9.72 -49.80 3.93
N LEU A 246 -9.61 -48.72 4.71
CA LEU A 246 -10.58 -48.43 5.77
C LEU A 246 -11.99 -48.19 5.24
N LEU A 247 -12.12 -47.56 4.08
CA LEU A 247 -13.43 -47.34 3.45
C LEU A 247 -14.06 -48.64 2.93
N VAL A 248 -13.25 -49.65 2.58
CA VAL A 248 -13.74 -51.00 2.23
C VAL A 248 -14.16 -51.75 3.49
N ASP A 249 -13.40 -51.63 4.57
CA ASP A 249 -13.68 -52.32 5.84
C ASP A 249 -14.91 -51.74 6.59
N ASP A 250 -15.14 -50.43 6.53
CA ASP A 250 -16.32 -49.75 7.11
C ASP A 250 -17.58 -49.87 6.23
N GLY A 251 -17.46 -50.40 5.00
CA GLY A 251 -18.59 -50.62 4.11
C GLY A 251 -19.53 -51.71 4.64
N PRO A 252 -20.84 -51.66 4.35
CA PRO A 252 -21.71 -52.80 4.59
C PRO A 252 -21.09 -54.04 3.93
N ALA A 253 -20.96 -55.14 4.69
CA ALA A 253 -20.33 -56.38 4.25
C ALA A 253 -20.63 -56.63 2.78
N PRO A 254 -19.59 -56.80 1.93
CA PRO A 254 -19.74 -56.80 0.48
C PRO A 254 -20.93 -57.68 0.12
N GLN A 255 -21.98 -57.06 -0.42
CA GLN A 255 -23.09 -57.82 -0.97
C GLN A 255 -22.47 -58.84 -1.93
N PRO A 256 -22.89 -60.11 -1.85
CA PRO A 256 -22.27 -61.20 -2.61
C PRO A 256 -22.08 -60.71 -4.03
N THR A 257 -20.81 -60.58 -4.39
CA THR A 257 -20.35 -60.05 -5.66
C THR A 257 -21.24 -60.62 -6.74
N MET A 258 -22.08 -59.76 -7.34
CA MET A 258 -22.72 -60.14 -8.59
C MET A 258 -21.60 -60.68 -9.46
N ASP A 259 -21.76 -61.89 -10.01
CA ASP A 259 -20.86 -62.45 -11.01
C ASP A 259 -20.74 -61.41 -12.13
N VAL A 260 -19.76 -60.53 -12.03
CA VAL A 260 -19.51 -59.52 -13.04
C VAL A 260 -18.85 -60.29 -14.16
N ASP A 261 -19.63 -60.51 -15.22
CA ASP A 261 -19.19 -61.21 -16.40
C ASP A 261 -17.82 -60.65 -16.84
N PRO A 262 -16.75 -61.47 -16.80
CA PRO A 262 -15.41 -61.02 -17.16
C PRO A 262 -15.33 -60.47 -18.59
N GLN A 263 -16.26 -60.87 -19.47
CA GLN A 263 -16.36 -60.27 -20.80
C GLN A 263 -16.78 -58.80 -20.73
N LYS A 264 -17.79 -58.48 -19.92
CA LYS A 264 -18.26 -57.11 -19.73
C LYS A 264 -17.18 -56.21 -19.12
N LEU A 265 -16.39 -56.75 -18.19
CA LEU A 265 -15.27 -56.03 -17.59
C LEU A 265 -14.16 -55.75 -18.62
N THR A 266 -13.91 -56.69 -19.53
CA THR A 266 -12.93 -56.51 -20.62
C THR A 266 -13.41 -55.45 -21.61
N GLU A 267 -14.69 -55.47 -22.00
CA GLU A 267 -15.29 -54.44 -22.85
C GLU A 267 -15.24 -53.05 -22.19
N GLU A 268 -15.50 -52.96 -20.89
CA GLU A 268 -15.41 -51.70 -20.14
C GLU A 268 -13.96 -51.18 -20.08
N ILE A 269 -12.98 -52.07 -19.89
CA ILE A 269 -11.55 -51.72 -19.96
C ILE A 269 -11.16 -51.22 -21.36
N GLU A 270 -11.65 -51.85 -22.43
CA GLU A 270 -11.39 -51.40 -23.81
C GLU A 270 -12.01 -50.02 -24.10
N ILE A 271 -13.22 -49.76 -23.60
CA ILE A 271 -13.85 -48.44 -23.71
C ILE A 271 -13.02 -47.40 -22.95
N LEU A 272 -12.61 -47.70 -21.71
CA LEU A 272 -11.78 -46.80 -20.92
C LEU A 272 -10.42 -46.52 -21.58
N HIS A 273 -9.77 -47.53 -22.18
CA HIS A 273 -8.53 -47.30 -22.94
C HIS A 273 -8.75 -46.37 -24.14
N ARG A 274 -9.83 -46.55 -24.89
CA ARG A 274 -10.16 -45.66 -26.03
C ARG A 274 -10.43 -44.23 -25.57
N ASP A 275 -11.11 -44.07 -24.44
CA ASP A 275 -11.35 -42.75 -23.85
C ASP A 275 -10.04 -42.10 -23.38
N ILE A 276 -9.13 -42.87 -22.76
CA ILE A 276 -7.80 -42.40 -22.38
C ILE A 276 -7.01 -41.92 -23.62
N GLU A 277 -6.95 -42.71 -24.69
CA GLU A 277 -6.29 -42.33 -25.93
C GLU A 277 -6.90 -41.03 -26.51
N SER A 278 -8.23 -40.90 -26.49
CA SER A 278 -8.90 -39.68 -26.94
C SER A 278 -8.57 -38.47 -26.07
N TYR A 279 -8.46 -38.63 -24.75
CA TYR A 279 -8.03 -37.56 -23.86
C TYR A 279 -6.56 -37.19 -24.06
N GLU A 280 -5.68 -38.15 -24.33
CA GLU A 280 -4.26 -37.89 -24.62
C GLU A 280 -4.10 -37.08 -25.92
N GLU A 281 -4.85 -37.43 -26.98
CA GLU A 281 -4.88 -36.65 -28.22
C GLU A 281 -5.40 -35.23 -28.00
N MET A 282 -6.46 -35.08 -27.20
CA MET A 282 -7.01 -33.76 -26.83
C MET A 282 -6.00 -32.92 -26.05
N MET A 283 -5.33 -33.52 -25.05
CA MET A 283 -4.29 -32.82 -24.28
C MET A 283 -3.13 -32.39 -25.16
N HIS A 284 -2.67 -33.26 -26.08
CA HIS A 284 -1.62 -32.90 -27.03
C HIS A 284 -2.04 -31.72 -27.93
N GLY A 285 -3.30 -31.70 -28.40
CA GLY A 285 -3.85 -30.57 -29.15
C GLY A 285 -3.84 -29.27 -28.34
N LEU A 286 -4.23 -29.33 -27.06
CA LEU A 286 -4.18 -28.17 -26.16
C LEU A 286 -2.75 -27.68 -25.92
N ASP A 287 -1.78 -28.57 -25.78
CA ASP A 287 -0.36 -28.20 -25.60
C ASP A 287 0.19 -27.46 -26.84
N LEU A 288 -0.17 -27.90 -28.04
CA LEU A 288 0.19 -27.21 -29.28
C LEU A 288 -0.44 -25.82 -29.36
N ASP A 289 -1.73 -25.69 -28.99
CA ASP A 289 -2.43 -24.41 -28.93
C ASP A 289 -1.81 -23.47 -27.89
N ILE A 290 -1.47 -23.99 -26.70
CA ILE A 290 -0.75 -23.22 -25.66
C ILE A 290 0.58 -22.72 -26.21
N GLY A 291 1.34 -23.57 -26.91
CA GLY A 291 2.59 -23.18 -27.56
C GLY A 291 2.42 -22.06 -28.59
N ALA A 292 1.39 -22.15 -29.44
CA ALA A 292 1.07 -21.13 -30.43
C ALA A 292 0.65 -19.79 -29.78
N LYS A 293 -0.16 -19.84 -28.72
CA LYS A 293 -0.55 -18.65 -27.95
C LYS A 293 0.65 -18.03 -27.23
N ALA A 294 1.53 -18.84 -26.65
CA ALA A 294 2.76 -18.36 -26.01
C ALA A 294 3.66 -17.62 -27.02
N SER A 295 3.82 -18.17 -28.22
CA SER A 295 4.55 -17.48 -29.31
C SER A 295 3.91 -16.13 -29.67
N THR A 296 2.58 -16.09 -29.77
CA THR A 296 1.83 -14.85 -30.04
C THR A 296 2.05 -13.81 -28.94
N ILE A 297 2.05 -14.22 -27.67
CA ILE A 297 2.33 -13.32 -26.53
C ILE A 297 3.74 -12.73 -26.63
N VAL A 298 4.75 -13.54 -26.98
CA VAL A 298 6.13 -13.07 -27.16
C VAL A 298 6.21 -12.01 -28.27
N THR A 299 5.53 -12.21 -29.40
CA THR A 299 5.48 -11.22 -30.48
C THR A 299 4.81 -9.92 -30.02
N LEU A 300 3.66 -10.01 -29.34
CA LEU A 300 2.95 -8.83 -28.82
C LEU A 300 3.77 -8.06 -27.77
N LEU A 301 4.55 -8.76 -26.94
CA LEU A 301 5.46 -8.12 -25.98
C LEU A 301 6.61 -7.39 -26.68
N ALA A 302 7.14 -7.93 -27.77
CA ALA A 302 8.15 -7.26 -28.58
C ALA A 302 7.57 -5.99 -29.25
N ASP A 303 6.37 -6.08 -29.82
CA ASP A 303 5.67 -4.94 -30.42
C ASP A 303 5.36 -3.84 -29.38
N LEU A 304 4.98 -4.25 -28.16
CA LEU A 304 4.75 -3.31 -27.05
C LEU A 304 6.04 -2.60 -26.63
N ALA A 305 7.16 -3.31 -26.57
CA ALA A 305 8.46 -2.73 -26.26
C ALA A 305 8.94 -1.74 -27.33
N ASP A 306 8.71 -2.04 -28.62
CA ASP A 306 8.98 -1.12 -29.72
C ASP A 306 8.09 0.13 -29.64
N ALA A 307 6.78 -0.04 -29.42
CA ALA A 307 5.85 1.07 -29.25
C ALA A 307 6.25 1.98 -28.07
N ASN A 308 6.64 1.39 -26.94
CA ASN A 308 7.11 2.17 -25.78
C ASN A 308 8.39 2.94 -26.08
N SER A 309 9.32 2.35 -26.84
CA SER A 309 10.54 3.03 -27.29
C SER A 309 10.23 4.23 -28.19
N ARG A 310 9.20 4.14 -29.04
CA ARG A 310 8.73 5.26 -29.86
C ARG A 310 8.09 6.37 -29.03
N ILE A 311 7.32 6.02 -27.99
CA ILE A 311 6.72 7.00 -27.06
C ILE A 311 7.82 7.79 -26.34
N VAL A 312 8.81 7.11 -25.78
CA VAL A 312 9.95 7.76 -25.10
C VAL A 312 10.71 8.70 -26.05
N ALA A 313 10.92 8.29 -27.32
CA ALA A 313 11.53 9.15 -28.32
C ALA A 313 10.67 10.39 -28.67
N GLN A 314 9.35 10.24 -28.69
CA GLN A 314 8.41 11.36 -28.89
C GLN A 314 8.41 12.31 -27.69
N GLU A 315 8.42 11.80 -26.46
CA GLU A 315 8.51 12.61 -25.24
C GLU A 315 9.78 13.46 -25.23
N ALA A 316 10.94 12.87 -25.57
CA ALA A 316 12.19 13.62 -25.68
C ALA A 316 12.12 14.75 -26.75
N THR A 317 11.38 14.52 -27.83
CA THR A 317 11.17 15.54 -28.88
C THR A 317 10.26 16.67 -28.38
N ILE A 318 9.23 16.33 -27.61
CA ILE A 318 8.30 17.31 -27.00
C ILE A 318 9.06 18.17 -25.99
N ASP A 319 9.92 17.58 -25.17
CA ASP A 319 10.74 18.31 -24.19
C ASP A 319 11.72 19.28 -24.86
N ASP A 320 12.38 18.86 -25.96
CA ASP A 320 13.22 19.76 -26.77
C ASP A 320 12.42 20.94 -27.35
N GLN A 321 11.19 20.68 -27.82
CA GLN A 321 10.31 21.74 -28.31
C GLN A 321 9.85 22.68 -27.18
N ALA A 322 9.53 22.15 -26.00
CA ALA A 322 9.16 22.95 -24.84
C ALA A 322 10.29 23.89 -24.41
N ASN A 323 11.53 23.40 -24.36
CA ASN A 323 12.71 24.20 -24.06
C ASN A 323 12.94 25.32 -25.10
N LYS A 324 12.73 25.04 -26.39
CA LYS A 324 12.80 26.06 -27.45
C LYS A 324 11.73 27.14 -27.30
N ILE A 325 10.52 26.76 -26.90
CA ILE A 325 9.43 27.72 -26.63
C ILE A 325 9.77 28.59 -25.42
N GLU A 326 10.32 28.01 -24.36
CA GLU A 326 10.76 28.76 -23.17
C GLU A 326 11.87 29.76 -23.50
N GLU A 327 12.86 29.36 -24.30
CA GLU A 327 13.92 30.25 -24.77
C GLU A 327 13.35 31.40 -25.62
N GLN A 328 12.38 31.13 -26.49
CA GLN A 328 11.69 32.16 -27.28
C GLN A 328 10.89 33.11 -26.39
N ALA A 329 10.19 32.60 -25.38
CA ALA A 329 9.45 33.42 -24.41
C ALA A 329 10.39 34.37 -23.66
N ALA A 330 11.53 33.86 -23.17
CA ALA A 330 12.53 34.69 -22.50
C ALA A 330 13.10 35.80 -23.40
N ARG A 331 13.30 35.51 -24.70
CA ARG A 331 13.72 36.53 -25.70
C ARG A 331 12.66 37.60 -25.88
N ILE A 332 11.38 37.23 -25.94
CA ILE A 332 10.26 38.17 -26.08
C ILE A 332 10.17 39.08 -24.85
N ASP A 333 10.31 38.52 -23.64
CA ASP A 333 10.29 39.30 -22.39
C ASP A 333 11.45 40.30 -22.33
N SER A 334 12.65 39.89 -22.74
CA SER A 334 13.81 40.79 -22.85
C SER A 334 13.53 41.94 -23.83
N GLN A 335 12.96 41.65 -25.00
CA GLN A 335 12.58 42.68 -25.98
C GLN A 335 11.48 43.62 -25.44
N ALA A 336 10.52 43.09 -24.68
CA ALA A 336 9.47 43.90 -24.06
C ALA A 336 10.04 44.91 -23.05
N VAL A 337 11.05 44.51 -22.27
CA VAL A 337 11.77 45.41 -21.34
C VAL A 337 12.51 46.51 -22.09
N GLU A 338 13.22 46.18 -23.19
CA GLU A 338 13.90 47.17 -24.03
C GLU A 338 12.91 48.18 -24.64
N ILE A 339 11.79 47.70 -25.17
CA ILE A 339 10.72 48.55 -25.71
C ILE A 339 10.15 49.46 -24.63
N HIS A 340 9.95 48.94 -23.42
CA HIS A 340 9.46 49.73 -22.28
C HIS A 340 10.45 50.83 -21.88
N ALA A 341 11.75 50.51 -21.79
CA ALA A 341 12.80 51.49 -21.52
C ALA A 341 12.86 52.59 -22.58
N ALA A 342 12.84 52.22 -23.86
CA ALA A 342 12.81 53.17 -24.98
C ALA A 342 11.57 54.07 -24.95
N ARG A 343 10.42 53.54 -24.50
CA ARG A 343 9.20 54.34 -24.31
C ARG A 343 9.35 55.37 -23.19
N ILE A 344 9.91 55.00 -22.04
CA ILE A 344 10.18 55.92 -20.93
C ILE A 344 11.13 57.04 -21.39
N GLU A 345 12.20 56.69 -22.10
CA GLU A 345 13.16 57.66 -22.64
C GLU A 345 12.48 58.63 -23.61
N ARG A 346 11.66 58.13 -24.54
CA ARG A 346 10.89 58.95 -25.48
C ARG A 346 9.93 59.90 -24.77
N GLU A 347 9.27 59.45 -23.69
CA GLU A 347 8.41 60.31 -22.88
C GLU A 347 9.19 61.39 -22.13
N SER A 348 10.38 61.08 -21.61
CA SER A 348 11.29 62.05 -21.00
C SER A 348 11.73 63.12 -22.01
N LEU A 349 12.18 62.71 -23.19
CA LEU A 349 12.54 63.61 -24.29
C LEU A 349 11.36 64.48 -24.75
N ARG A 350 10.14 63.93 -24.76
CA ARG A 350 8.93 64.69 -25.08
C ARG A 350 8.65 65.77 -24.03
N LYS A 351 8.83 65.46 -22.74
CA LYS A 351 8.69 66.42 -21.63
C LYS A 351 9.73 67.53 -21.70
N THR A 352 11.00 67.21 -21.94
CA THR A 352 12.07 68.23 -22.08
C THR A 352 11.83 69.12 -23.28
N ASN A 353 11.44 68.55 -24.43
CA ASN A 353 11.09 69.32 -25.62
C ASN A 353 9.87 70.24 -25.37
N GLY A 354 8.87 69.75 -24.61
CA GLY A 354 7.76 70.56 -24.12
C GLY A 354 8.23 71.76 -23.28
N LYS A 355 9.11 71.53 -22.30
CA LYS A 355 9.71 72.59 -21.47
C LYS A 355 10.48 73.62 -22.31
N LEU A 356 11.35 73.16 -23.20
CA LEU A 356 12.12 74.03 -24.09
C LEU A 356 11.21 74.89 -24.98
N LYS A 357 10.09 74.33 -25.47
CA LYS A 357 9.08 75.12 -26.21
C LYS A 357 8.44 76.19 -25.35
N THR A 358 8.09 75.89 -24.10
CA THR A 358 7.53 76.88 -23.17
C THR A 358 8.55 77.94 -22.76
N GLU A 359 9.80 77.57 -22.51
CA GLU A 359 10.89 78.49 -22.22
C GLU A 359 11.19 79.39 -23.43
N LEU A 360 11.19 78.83 -24.64
CA LEU A 360 11.34 79.61 -25.88
C LEU A 360 10.17 80.60 -26.06
N ALA A 361 8.93 80.19 -25.77
CA ALA A 361 7.78 81.07 -25.82
C ALA A 361 7.88 82.19 -24.75
N SER A 362 8.27 81.85 -23.53
CA SER A 362 8.52 82.80 -22.44
C SER A 362 9.65 83.76 -22.80
N ALA A 363 10.76 83.28 -23.36
CA ALA A 363 11.88 84.10 -23.82
C ALA A 363 11.47 85.07 -24.93
N LYS A 364 10.61 84.62 -25.86
CA LYS A 364 10.02 85.51 -26.87
C LYS A 364 9.16 86.60 -26.22
N GLU A 365 8.40 86.25 -25.19
CA GLU A 365 7.56 87.21 -24.48
C GLU A 365 8.38 88.17 -23.60
N THR A 366 9.45 87.71 -22.94
CA THR A 366 10.37 88.59 -22.21
C THR A 366 11.15 89.49 -23.15
N ILE A 367 11.53 89.02 -24.35
CA ILE A 367 12.10 89.89 -25.39
C ILE A 367 11.07 90.94 -25.83
N ARG A 368 9.80 90.56 -26.03
CA ARG A 368 8.71 91.48 -26.34
C ARG A 368 8.47 92.50 -25.22
N ALA A 369 8.51 92.05 -23.96
CA ALA A 369 8.36 92.87 -22.76
C ALA A 369 9.58 93.77 -22.50
N LEU A 370 10.81 93.31 -22.77
CA LEU A 370 12.03 94.13 -22.73
C LEU A 370 12.00 95.19 -23.82
N LYS A 371 11.48 94.84 -25.00
CA LYS A 371 11.23 95.79 -26.08
C LYS A 371 10.17 96.85 -25.69
N GLN A 372 9.17 96.46 -24.90
CA GLN A 372 8.20 97.39 -24.29
C GLN A 372 8.77 98.19 -23.10
N ARG A 373 9.62 97.59 -22.25
CA ARG A 373 10.28 98.25 -21.11
C ARG A 373 11.38 99.21 -21.53
N LEU A 374 12.04 98.99 -22.67
CA LEU A 374 12.89 99.99 -23.32
C LEU A 374 12.10 101.21 -23.82
N SER A 375 10.76 101.18 -23.76
CA SER A 375 9.87 102.32 -24.05
C SER A 375 9.33 103.02 -22.79
N VAL A 376 9.54 102.51 -21.57
CA VAL A 376 9.00 103.13 -20.35
C VAL A 376 10.02 103.07 -19.22
N ASP A 377 10.51 104.28 -18.98
CA ASP A 377 11.35 104.88 -17.96
C ASP A 377 11.50 104.23 -16.56
N ARG A 378 12.62 104.67 -15.97
CA ARG A 378 13.17 104.57 -14.61
C ARG A 378 12.18 104.44 -13.46
N GLY A 379 12.54 103.64 -12.46
CA GLY A 379 11.95 103.70 -11.12
C GLY A 379 12.55 102.68 -10.14
N VAL A 380 13.24 103.18 -9.13
CA VAL A 380 14.02 102.48 -8.08
C VAL A 380 13.11 101.96 -6.95
N GLN A 381 13.43 100.83 -6.30
CA GLN A 381 13.55 100.63 -4.82
C GLN A 381 13.47 99.15 -4.35
N ALA A 382 14.34 98.80 -3.39
CA ALA A 382 14.40 97.58 -2.54
C ALA A 382 13.32 97.63 -1.41
N PRO A 383 12.99 96.61 -0.56
CA PRO A 383 13.92 95.81 0.29
C PRO A 383 13.45 94.40 0.87
N THR A 384 14.38 93.72 1.56
CA THR A 384 14.30 92.83 2.79
C THR A 384 13.43 91.53 2.92
N PRO A 385 13.85 90.59 3.83
CA PRO A 385 13.37 89.20 3.94
C PRO A 385 12.39 88.95 5.10
N GLY A 386 11.59 87.89 5.01
CA GLY A 386 10.64 87.47 6.06
C GLY A 386 10.38 85.95 6.10
N ALA A 387 10.90 85.33 7.18
CA ALA A 387 10.36 84.30 8.08
C ALA A 387 9.42 83.14 7.64
N SER A 388 9.54 82.05 8.43
CA SER A 388 8.48 81.10 8.85
C SER A 388 8.14 79.93 7.90
N THR A 389 7.84 78.68 8.29
CA THR A 389 7.80 77.90 9.56
C THR A 389 7.44 76.44 9.20
N LEU A 390 7.81 75.45 10.04
CA LEU A 390 7.04 74.21 10.42
C LEU A 390 6.64 73.19 9.31
N ALA A 391 6.51 71.88 9.47
CA ALA A 391 6.46 70.95 10.60
C ALA A 391 6.72 69.50 10.09
N LEU A 392 7.16 68.63 11.01
CA LEU A 392 6.96 67.17 10.96
C LEU A 392 5.47 66.82 11.19
N PRO A 393 5.06 65.56 10.99
CA PRO A 393 4.68 64.82 12.19
C PRO A 393 5.13 63.35 12.26
N VAL A 394 5.26 62.94 13.51
CA VAL A 394 5.39 61.59 14.08
C VAL A 394 3.99 61.13 14.54
N PHE A 395 3.68 59.82 14.45
CA PHE A 395 2.74 59.08 15.30
C PHE A 395 3.30 57.63 15.40
N SER A 396 3.60 57.00 16.56
CA SER A 396 2.78 56.69 17.76
C SER A 396 1.71 55.62 17.45
N ALA A 397 1.45 54.54 18.20
CA ALA A 397 1.98 53.95 19.43
C ALA A 397 1.34 52.54 19.66
N GLN A 398 2.08 51.69 20.40
CA GLN A 398 1.73 50.80 21.52
C GLN A 398 0.47 49.89 21.60
N GLY A 399 0.73 48.70 22.16
CA GLY A 399 -0.09 47.99 23.17
C GLY A 399 -0.67 46.65 22.69
N ALA A 400 -0.90 45.59 23.49
CA ALA A 400 -0.47 45.11 24.82
C ALA A 400 -1.14 43.71 25.01
N VAL A 401 -0.45 42.79 25.71
CA VAL A 401 -0.83 41.69 26.66
C VAL A 401 -2.30 41.13 26.60
N ILE A 402 -2.63 39.83 26.64
CA ILE A 402 -2.66 38.78 27.72
C ILE A 402 -3.22 37.49 27.01
N THR A 403 -2.87 36.22 27.29
CA THR A 403 -3.39 35.32 28.36
C THR A 403 -2.79 33.91 28.23
N ALA A 404 -2.60 33.24 29.36
CA ALA A 404 -2.25 31.83 29.48
C ALA A 404 -3.48 30.91 29.31
N ALA A 405 -3.26 29.73 28.74
CA ALA A 405 -4.09 28.54 28.97
C ALA A 405 -3.21 27.29 28.87
N SER A 406 -3.30 26.47 29.91
CA SER A 406 -2.75 25.12 29.98
C SER A 406 -3.81 24.17 29.45
N GLU A 407 -3.51 23.44 28.37
CA GLU A 407 -4.33 22.31 27.92
C GLU A 407 -3.46 21.14 27.45
N LEU A 408 -4.02 19.96 27.65
CA LEU A 408 -3.45 18.62 27.63
C LEU A 408 -2.63 18.28 26.37
N ALA A 409 -1.46 17.68 26.59
CA ALA A 409 -0.60 17.14 25.55
C ALA A 409 -1.22 15.87 24.92
N PRO A 410 -1.47 15.85 23.59
CA PRO A 410 -1.77 14.62 22.86
C PRO A 410 -0.49 13.81 22.68
N ARG A 411 -0.52 12.52 23.04
CA ARG A 411 0.55 11.57 22.73
C ARG A 411 0.40 11.07 21.28
N TYR A 412 1.54 10.96 20.63
CA TYR A 412 1.81 11.00 19.19
C TYR A 412 1.28 9.83 18.35
N ALA A 413 0.73 10.14 17.17
CA ALA A 413 0.81 9.29 15.98
C ALA A 413 2.14 9.59 15.25
N ARG A 414 2.83 8.56 14.74
CA ARG A 414 4.16 8.65 14.07
C ARG A 414 4.23 9.85 13.11
N GLY A 415 4.94 10.91 13.51
CA GLY A 415 5.27 12.05 12.67
C GLY A 415 6.78 12.27 12.63
N PHE A 416 7.27 13.00 11.62
CA PHE A 416 8.65 13.50 11.55
C PHE A 416 9.04 14.15 12.90
N GLY A 417 10.19 13.79 13.47
CA GLY A 417 10.53 13.86 14.91
C GLY A 417 10.31 15.18 15.70
N HIS A 418 10.93 15.26 16.88
CA HIS A 418 10.66 16.33 17.83
C HIS A 418 11.08 17.73 17.33
N ALA A 419 12.02 17.86 16.41
CA ALA A 419 12.36 19.16 15.84
C ALA A 419 11.22 19.69 14.96
N VAL A 420 10.63 18.84 14.11
CA VAL A 420 9.50 19.23 13.24
C VAL A 420 8.25 19.56 14.06
N GLN A 421 7.95 18.77 15.10
CA GLN A 421 6.83 19.04 16.02
C GLN A 421 6.92 20.46 16.61
N ARG A 422 8.11 20.92 17.03
CA ARG A 422 8.29 22.26 17.60
C ARG A 422 7.97 23.38 16.63
N VAL A 423 8.24 23.18 15.34
CA VAL A 423 7.89 24.15 14.29
C VAL A 423 6.38 24.17 14.06
N ILE A 424 5.73 23.00 14.02
CA ILE A 424 4.27 22.88 13.89
C ILE A 424 3.56 23.59 15.04
N GLU A 425 3.97 23.35 16.29
CA GLU A 425 3.41 24.00 17.48
C GLU A 425 3.63 25.52 17.48
N ARG A 426 4.85 25.96 17.17
CA ARG A 426 5.22 27.39 17.12
C ARG A 426 4.37 28.19 16.14
N HIS A 427 4.05 27.59 14.99
CA HIS A 427 3.29 28.24 13.94
C HIS A 427 1.78 27.91 13.98
N SER A 428 1.34 27.13 14.97
CA SER A 428 -0.04 26.64 15.09
C SER A 428 -0.52 25.98 13.80
N LEU A 429 0.34 25.16 13.18
CA LEU A 429 0.03 24.45 11.95
C LEU A 429 -0.84 23.22 12.24
N GLU A 430 -1.58 22.77 11.22
CA GLU A 430 -2.30 21.50 11.30
C GLU A 430 -1.32 20.34 11.48
N TYR A 431 -1.68 19.36 12.32
CA TYR A 431 -0.83 18.20 12.58
C TYR A 431 -0.53 17.37 11.31
N LEU A 432 -1.38 17.48 10.27
CA LEU A 432 -1.18 16.86 8.95
C LEU A 432 0.12 17.32 8.26
N ILE A 433 0.75 18.40 8.71
CA ILE A 433 2.06 18.82 8.22
C ILE A 433 3.14 17.76 8.47
N HIS A 434 3.02 16.90 9.49
CA HIS A 434 3.94 15.76 9.64
C HIS A 434 3.94 14.83 8.43
N ASN A 435 2.77 14.53 7.86
CA ASN A 435 2.63 13.67 6.69
C ASN A 435 3.23 14.34 5.44
N VAL A 436 3.11 15.68 5.35
CA VAL A 436 3.72 16.46 4.28
C VAL A 436 5.24 16.41 4.39
N CYS A 437 5.80 16.61 5.58
CA CYS A 437 7.23 16.49 5.83
C CYS A 437 7.75 15.08 5.48
N GLU A 438 7.05 14.03 5.88
CA GLU A 438 7.42 12.65 5.55
C GLU A 438 7.40 12.36 4.04
N LYS A 439 6.34 12.81 3.36
CA LYS A 439 6.23 12.73 1.91
C LYS A 439 7.37 13.48 1.21
N VAL A 440 7.70 14.70 1.65
CA VAL A 440 8.78 15.49 1.04
C VAL A 440 10.15 14.84 1.28
N ALA A 441 10.40 14.32 2.48
CA ALA A 441 11.65 13.62 2.79
C ALA A 441 11.86 12.33 1.99
N SER A 442 10.79 11.56 1.77
CA SER A 442 10.84 10.29 1.03
C SER A 442 10.94 10.49 -0.49
N SER A 443 10.40 11.60 -1.02
CA SER A 443 10.23 11.81 -2.47
C SER A 443 11.26 12.76 -3.09
N SER A 444 12.10 13.42 -2.31
CA SER A 444 12.97 14.49 -2.80
C SER A 444 14.30 14.56 -2.05
N ALA A 445 15.36 15.03 -2.73
CA ALA A 445 16.64 15.29 -2.09
C ALA A 445 16.55 16.47 -1.10
N ALA A 446 17.36 16.43 -0.03
CA ALA A 446 17.32 17.42 1.05
C ALA A 446 17.53 18.88 0.58
N LEU A 447 18.26 19.08 -0.51
CA LEU A 447 18.54 20.39 -1.11
C LEU A 447 17.29 21.10 -1.67
N VAL A 448 16.21 20.36 -1.94
CA VAL A 448 14.98 20.91 -2.54
C VAL A 448 13.76 20.86 -1.61
N TRP A 449 13.93 20.44 -0.35
CA TRP A 449 12.81 20.30 0.60
C TRP A 449 12.09 21.60 0.87
N GLN A 450 12.82 22.71 1.08
CA GLN A 450 12.20 24.02 1.30
C GLN A 450 11.26 24.40 0.14
N GLN A 451 11.70 24.25 -1.11
CA GLN A 451 10.89 24.56 -2.28
C GLN A 451 9.66 23.65 -2.38
N ARG A 452 9.81 22.35 -2.11
CA ARG A 452 8.71 21.39 -2.11
C ARG A 452 7.70 21.63 -0.98
N LEU A 453 8.19 21.95 0.22
CA LEU A 453 7.36 22.32 1.37
C LEU A 453 6.59 23.60 1.08
N ASN A 454 7.20 24.60 0.45
CA ASN A 454 6.51 25.84 0.07
C ASN A 454 5.31 25.57 -0.87
N ILE A 455 5.46 24.66 -1.84
CA ILE A 455 4.35 24.24 -2.72
C ILE A 455 3.25 23.51 -1.94
N GLU A 456 3.61 22.56 -1.09
CA GLU A 456 2.62 21.75 -0.35
C GLU A 456 1.89 22.57 0.74
N LEU A 457 2.59 23.50 1.41
CA LEU A 457 2.02 24.42 2.40
C LEU A 457 0.99 25.40 1.81
N GLN A 458 0.98 25.59 0.48
CA GLN A 458 -0.07 26.35 -0.21
C GLN A 458 -1.45 25.74 -0.01
N ARG A 459 -1.54 24.42 0.21
CA ARG A 459 -2.80 23.69 0.39
C ARG A 459 -3.44 23.91 1.75
N PHE A 460 -2.68 24.40 2.73
CA PHE A 460 -3.12 24.59 4.13
C PHE A 460 -3.52 26.03 4.44
N ASN A 461 -3.84 26.83 3.41
CA ASN A 461 -4.24 28.24 3.54
C ASN A 461 -3.26 29.12 4.35
N ILE A 462 -1.98 28.74 4.39
CA ILE A 462 -0.95 29.53 5.08
C ILE A 462 -0.67 30.81 4.27
N PRO A 463 -0.72 32.01 4.89
CA PRO A 463 -0.44 33.27 4.22
C PRO A 463 0.90 33.25 3.50
N VAL A 464 0.94 33.78 2.28
CA VAL A 464 2.13 33.76 1.40
C VAL A 464 3.36 34.35 2.10
N GLU A 465 3.16 35.43 2.85
CA GLU A 465 4.18 36.15 3.62
C GLU A 465 4.87 35.29 4.69
N ARG A 466 4.18 34.30 5.25
CA ARG A 466 4.71 33.41 6.30
C ARG A 466 5.20 32.08 5.76
N ARG A 467 4.76 31.69 4.56
CA ARG A 467 4.97 30.36 3.99
C ARG A 467 6.44 30.07 3.73
N GLU A 468 7.18 31.06 3.21
CA GLU A 468 8.61 30.89 2.91
C GLU A 468 9.42 30.65 4.18
N ALA A 469 9.19 31.45 5.23
CA ALA A 469 9.83 31.29 6.54
C ALA A 469 9.48 29.92 7.18
N ILE A 470 8.20 29.53 7.19
CA ILE A 470 7.75 28.25 7.74
C ILE A 470 8.37 27.08 6.96
N SER A 471 8.46 27.16 5.63
CA SER A 471 9.06 26.11 4.80
C SER A 471 10.57 25.95 5.05
N ALA A 472 11.28 27.05 5.34
CA ALA A 472 12.69 27.03 5.70
C ALA A 472 12.90 26.38 7.08
N GLU A 473 12.11 26.79 8.09
CA GLU A 473 12.18 26.24 9.45
C GLU A 473 11.83 24.75 9.49
N LEU A 474 10.80 24.31 8.75
CA LEU A 474 10.45 22.90 8.63
C LEU A 474 11.57 22.09 7.94
N SER A 475 12.17 22.62 6.88
CA SER A 475 13.28 21.95 6.17
C SER A 475 14.50 21.77 7.09
N GLU A 476 14.85 22.79 7.88
CA GLU A 476 15.95 22.70 8.86
C GLU A 476 15.63 21.68 9.96
N ALA A 477 14.41 21.71 10.51
CA ALA A 477 13.95 20.76 11.52
C ALA A 477 13.97 19.30 11.03
N MET A 478 13.53 19.05 9.79
CA MET A 478 13.59 17.72 9.17
C MET A 478 15.04 17.20 9.05
N GLN A 479 15.99 18.08 8.70
CA GLN A 479 17.41 17.71 8.66
C GLN A 479 17.96 17.41 10.05
N GLN A 480 17.53 18.14 11.08
CA GLN A 480 17.92 17.88 12.47
C GLN A 480 17.40 16.52 12.96
N ASP A 481 16.13 16.20 12.72
CA ASP A 481 15.55 14.92 13.14
C ASP A 481 16.22 13.73 12.43
N LEU A 482 16.58 13.87 11.15
CA LEU A 482 17.30 12.82 10.43
C LEU A 482 18.74 12.61 10.89
N ARG A 483 19.42 13.66 11.39
CA ARG A 483 20.74 13.50 12.03
C ARG A 483 20.61 12.73 13.34
N ASN A 484 19.57 13.00 14.12
CA ASN A 484 19.33 12.33 15.40
C ASN A 484 18.99 10.84 15.26
N ILE A 485 18.47 10.39 14.10
CA ILE A 485 18.19 8.97 13.82
C ILE A 485 19.47 8.19 13.44
N ARG A 486 20.48 8.88 12.91
CA ARG A 486 21.74 8.27 12.44
C ARG A 486 22.84 8.18 13.50
N CYS A 487 22.61 8.77 14.67
CA CYS A 487 23.46 8.67 15.85
C CYS A 487 22.83 7.68 16.83
#